data_AF-A0A1Y0RG96-F1
#
_entry.id   AF-A0A1Y0RG96-F1
#
_cell.length_a   1.000
_cell.length_b   1.000
_cell.length_c   1.000
_cell.angle_alpha   90.00
_cell.angle_beta   90.00
_cell.angle_gamma   90.00
#
_symmetry.space_group_name_H-M   'P 1'
#
loop_
_entity.id
_entity.type
_entity.pdbx_description
1 polymer ?
#
loop_
_entity_poly.entity_id
_entity_poly.type
_entity_poly.pdbx_seq_one_letter_code
_entity_poly.pdbx_strand_id
1 'polypeptide(L)'
;MIYWGENDTPSKVIIVKPVPFRSKAGGLGDVIKLQEKLLRDFVECDGRLATLMLNKSTWETMVKLAAMLPVVGQEQPGFDIEPLAEASDLAQLGRIFFSGNIKDSLERETDADGTVINAPSLIAKIHDINFSATLFRLIRERDEADQQERMKKLEANLSKLETSPVVEISK
;
A
#
# COMPACT_ATOMS: atom_id res chain seq x y z
N MET A 1 -17.18 -5.96 -1.62
CA MET A 1 -17.70 -6.30 -2.96
C MET A 1 -16.72 -5.76 -3.97
N ILE A 2 -16.29 -6.57 -4.93
CA ILE A 2 -15.36 -6.18 -6.00
C ILE A 2 -16.15 -6.22 -7.31
N TYR A 3 -16.03 -5.19 -8.14
CA TYR A 3 -16.81 -5.05 -9.37
C TYR A 3 -15.90 -5.17 -10.58
N TRP A 4 -16.10 -6.14 -11.47
CA TRP A 4 -15.39 -6.17 -12.75
C TRP A 4 -16.18 -5.44 -13.84
N GLY A 5 -15.48 -4.77 -14.75
CA GLY A 5 -16.06 -4.32 -16.02
C GLY A 5 -15.09 -3.55 -16.91
N GLU A 6 -14.97 -3.97 -18.17
CA GLU A 6 -14.62 -3.10 -19.29
C GLU A 6 -15.86 -2.28 -19.68
N ASN A 7 -15.70 -1.01 -20.02
CA ASN A 7 -16.71 -0.19 -20.69
C ASN A 7 -18.10 -0.13 -19.99
N ASP A 8 -18.18 0.59 -18.86
CA ASP A 8 -19.43 1.12 -18.26
C ASP A 8 -20.56 0.12 -17.92
N THR A 9 -20.29 -1.18 -17.87
CA THR A 9 -21.24 -2.19 -17.34
C THR A 9 -20.59 -3.07 -16.28
N PRO A 10 -21.10 -3.10 -15.02
CA PRO A 10 -20.56 -3.94 -13.96
C PRO A 10 -20.95 -5.39 -14.23
N SER A 11 -20.12 -6.11 -14.97
CA SER A 11 -20.49 -7.40 -15.54
C SER A 11 -20.09 -8.61 -14.69
N LYS A 12 -19.34 -8.42 -13.58
CA LYS A 12 -19.16 -9.49 -12.59
C LYS A 12 -18.92 -8.94 -11.18
N VAL A 13 -19.75 -9.36 -10.23
CA VAL A 13 -19.60 -9.01 -8.82
C VAL A 13 -18.92 -10.16 -8.09
N ILE A 14 -17.77 -9.90 -7.49
CA ILE A 14 -17.06 -10.85 -6.63
C ILE A 14 -17.30 -10.47 -5.16
N ILE A 15 -17.78 -11.45 -4.39
CA ILE A 15 -18.00 -11.31 -2.95
C ILE A 15 -16.91 -12.10 -2.24
N VAL A 16 -16.06 -11.38 -1.51
CA VAL A 16 -14.99 -11.94 -0.69
C VAL A 16 -15.45 -12.09 0.75
N LYS A 17 -15.06 -13.18 1.41
CA LYS A 17 -15.30 -13.46 2.83
C LYS A 17 -14.00 -13.34 3.65
N PRO A 18 -14.10 -13.18 4.97
CA PRO A 18 -12.93 -13.22 5.85
C PRO A 18 -12.19 -14.55 5.72
N VAL A 19 -10.85 -14.48 5.64
CA VAL A 19 -9.97 -15.65 5.69
C VAL A 19 -10.02 -16.23 7.11
N PRO A 20 -10.22 -17.55 7.27
CA PRO A 20 -10.21 -18.19 8.57
C PRO A 20 -8.82 -18.12 9.22
N PHE A 21 -8.77 -18.22 10.55
CA PHE A 21 -7.50 -18.22 11.32
C PHE A 21 -6.47 -19.22 10.80
N ARG A 22 -6.93 -20.41 10.38
CA ARG A 22 -6.11 -21.43 9.71
C ARG A 22 -6.77 -21.81 8.40
N SER A 23 -5.97 -21.84 7.33
CA SER A 23 -6.42 -22.24 6.00
C SER A 23 -5.28 -22.97 5.28
N LYS A 24 -5.61 -23.84 4.31
CA LYS A 24 -4.61 -24.53 3.47
C LYS A 24 -3.88 -23.58 2.52
N ALA A 25 -4.50 -22.45 2.16
CA ALA A 25 -3.95 -21.44 1.26
C ALA A 25 -3.21 -20.32 2.01
N GLY A 26 -3.02 -20.45 3.34
CA GLY A 26 -2.47 -19.40 4.20
C GLY A 26 -3.55 -18.76 5.08
N GLY A 27 -3.24 -18.54 6.35
CA GLY A 27 -4.21 -18.14 7.37
C GLY A 27 -4.36 -16.62 7.47
N LEU A 28 -5.23 -16.18 8.39
CA LEU A 28 -5.39 -14.77 8.73
C LEU A 28 -4.05 -14.07 9.06
N GLY A 29 -3.13 -14.78 9.73
CA GLY A 29 -1.81 -14.23 10.06
C GLY A 29 -0.97 -13.89 8.82
N ASP A 30 -1.09 -14.66 7.74
CA ASP A 30 -0.38 -14.41 6.49
C ASP A 30 -1.03 -13.25 5.73
N VAL A 31 -2.36 -13.16 5.74
CA VAL A 31 -3.12 -12.01 5.21
C VAL A 31 -2.67 -10.71 5.86
N ILE A 32 -2.57 -10.69 7.20
CA ILE A 32 -2.13 -9.51 7.96
C ILE A 32 -0.72 -9.10 7.55
N LYS A 33 0.21 -10.06 7.43
CA LYS A 33 1.60 -9.78 7.02
C LYS A 33 1.70 -9.22 5.61
N LEU A 34 0.96 -9.80 4.66
CA LEU A 34 0.94 -9.31 3.28
C LEU A 34 0.29 -7.92 3.20
N GLN A 35 -0.80 -7.69 3.94
CA GLN A 35 -1.44 -6.39 4.03
C GLN A 35 -0.50 -5.33 4.63
N GLU A 36 0.24 -5.67 5.69
CA GLU A 36 1.23 -4.76 6.28
C GLU A 36 2.36 -4.44 5.29
N LYS A 37 2.85 -5.44 4.54
CA LYS A 37 3.85 -5.23 3.50
C LYS A 37 3.33 -4.26 2.42
N LEU A 38 2.11 -4.46 1.93
CA LEU A 38 1.50 -3.56 0.95
C LEU A 38 1.34 -2.13 1.49
N LEU A 39 0.96 -1.98 2.75
CA LEU A 39 0.88 -0.65 3.37
C LEU A 39 2.26 0.01 3.52
N ARG A 40 3.31 -0.77 3.78
CA ARG A 40 4.68 -0.25 3.82
C ARG A 40 5.09 0.26 2.43
N ASP A 41 4.92 -0.55 1.39
CA ASP A 41 5.20 -0.16 0.01
C ASP A 41 4.40 1.12 -0.37
N PHE A 42 3.16 1.23 0.11
CA PHE A 42 2.31 2.41 -0.10
C PHE A 42 2.82 3.67 0.58
N VAL A 43 3.33 3.55 1.81
CA VAL A 43 3.96 4.67 2.53
C VAL A 43 5.28 5.09 1.88
N GLU A 44 6.09 4.13 1.44
CA GLU A 44 7.35 4.38 0.74
C GLU A 44 7.16 5.09 -0.61
N CYS A 45 6.03 4.82 -1.29
CA CYS A 45 5.66 5.47 -2.55
C CYS A 45 4.79 6.73 -2.37
N ASP A 46 4.68 7.29 -1.16
CA ASP A 46 3.81 8.45 -0.83
C ASP A 46 2.35 8.29 -1.30
N GLY A 47 1.85 7.05 -1.31
CA GLY A 47 0.51 6.70 -1.75
C GLY A 47 0.27 6.80 -3.26
N ARG A 48 1.31 6.98 -4.08
CA ARG A 48 1.21 7.05 -5.54
C ARG A 48 1.03 5.66 -6.14
N LEU A 49 -0.22 5.29 -6.41
CA LEU A 49 -0.57 3.97 -6.96
C LEU A 49 0.17 3.61 -8.25
N ALA A 50 0.31 4.56 -9.18
CA ALA A 50 1.00 4.30 -10.44
C ALA A 50 2.45 3.84 -10.23
N THR A 51 3.17 4.47 -9.28
CA THR A 51 4.53 4.08 -8.91
C THR A 51 4.57 2.70 -8.25
N LEU A 52 3.63 2.43 -7.36
CA LEU A 52 3.46 1.14 -6.70
C LEU A 52 3.25 -0.02 -7.69
N MET A 53 2.44 0.18 -8.71
CA MET A 53 2.14 -0.88 -9.69
C MET A 53 3.32 -1.25 -10.58
N LEU A 54 4.30 -0.35 -10.73
CA LEU A 54 5.55 -0.66 -11.42
C LEU A 54 6.47 -1.55 -10.59
N ASN A 55 6.24 -1.65 -9.28
CA ASN A 55 7.04 -2.48 -8.39
C ASN A 55 6.57 -3.94 -8.46
N LYS A 56 7.39 -4.79 -9.09
CA LYS A 56 7.13 -6.24 -9.21
C LYS A 56 6.87 -6.92 -7.86
N SER A 57 7.59 -6.55 -6.80
CA SER A 57 7.39 -7.15 -5.46
C SER A 57 6.03 -6.79 -4.88
N THR A 58 5.56 -5.57 -5.09
CA THR A 58 4.22 -5.14 -4.67
C THR A 58 3.16 -5.92 -5.45
N TRP A 59 3.29 -6.01 -6.78
CA TRP A 59 2.36 -6.78 -7.62
C TRP A 59 2.26 -8.24 -7.19
N GLU A 60 3.40 -8.92 -7.01
CA GLU A 60 3.43 -10.30 -6.53
C GLU A 60 2.78 -10.47 -5.15
N THR A 61 2.88 -9.45 -4.30
CA THR A 61 2.24 -9.45 -2.97
C THR A 61 0.73 -9.31 -3.09
N MET A 62 0.24 -8.45 -3.99
CA MET A 62 -1.19 -8.32 -4.31
C MET A 62 -1.75 -9.63 -4.88
N VAL A 63 -1.07 -10.26 -5.83
CA VAL A 63 -1.47 -11.54 -6.42
C VAL A 63 -1.56 -12.64 -5.36
N LYS A 64 -0.53 -12.76 -4.51
CA LYS A 64 -0.53 -13.74 -3.40
C LYS A 64 -1.68 -13.49 -2.45
N LEU A 65 -1.90 -12.24 -2.07
CA LEU A 65 -2.97 -11.88 -1.15
C LEU A 65 -4.35 -12.15 -1.77
N ALA A 66 -4.56 -11.82 -3.04
CA ALA A 66 -5.79 -12.10 -3.77
C ALA A 66 -6.11 -13.60 -3.80
N ALA A 67 -5.09 -14.45 -4.06
CA ALA A 67 -5.22 -15.90 -4.12
C ALA A 67 -5.63 -16.56 -2.79
N MET A 68 -5.44 -15.88 -1.65
CA MET A 68 -5.78 -16.41 -0.33
C MET A 68 -7.24 -16.20 0.05
N LEU A 69 -7.93 -15.28 -0.63
CA LEU A 69 -9.22 -14.76 -0.19
C LEU A 69 -10.37 -15.71 -0.56
N PRO A 70 -11.19 -16.20 0.41
CA PRO A 70 -12.35 -17.01 0.09
C PRO A 70 -13.38 -16.21 -0.70
N VAL A 71 -13.81 -16.75 -1.84
CA VAL A 71 -14.80 -16.13 -2.72
C VAL A 71 -16.12 -16.91 -2.67
N VAL A 72 -17.24 -16.19 -2.55
CA VAL A 72 -18.57 -16.81 -2.55
C VAL A 72 -18.85 -17.48 -3.89
N GLY A 73 -19.27 -18.74 -3.85
CA GLY A 73 -19.58 -19.52 -5.05
C GLY A 73 -18.37 -20.19 -5.71
N GLN A 74 -17.18 -20.10 -5.11
CA GLN A 74 -16.00 -20.83 -5.56
C GLN A 74 -15.58 -21.88 -4.52
N GLU A 75 -15.18 -23.05 -5.00
CA GLU A 75 -14.69 -24.14 -4.12
C GLU A 75 -13.28 -23.85 -3.57
N GLN A 76 -12.44 -23.19 -4.38
CA GLN A 76 -11.10 -22.79 -4.01
C GLN A 76 -11.06 -21.29 -3.68
N PRO A 77 -10.22 -20.87 -2.72
CA PRO A 77 -9.98 -19.45 -2.50
C PRO A 77 -9.26 -18.83 -3.69
N GLY A 78 -9.38 -17.50 -3.80
CA GLY A 78 -8.68 -16.72 -4.79
C GLY A 78 -9.59 -16.03 -5.80
N PHE A 79 -9.10 -14.91 -6.31
CA PHE A 79 -9.58 -14.32 -7.55
C PHE A 79 -8.39 -13.72 -8.30
N ASP A 80 -8.53 -13.65 -9.62
CA ASP A 80 -7.53 -13.05 -10.49
C ASP A 80 -7.68 -11.52 -10.49
N ILE A 81 -6.55 -10.83 -10.38
CA ILE A 81 -6.48 -9.35 -10.39
C ILE A 81 -5.93 -8.80 -11.70
N GLU A 82 -5.37 -9.65 -12.57
CA GLU A 82 -4.83 -9.24 -13.87
C GLU A 82 -5.88 -8.49 -14.72
N PRO A 83 -7.16 -8.93 -14.79
CA PRO A 83 -8.17 -8.20 -15.57
C PRO A 83 -8.39 -6.75 -15.12
N LEU A 84 -8.15 -6.44 -13.84
CA LEU A 84 -8.25 -5.07 -13.33
C LEU A 84 -7.09 -4.20 -13.81
N ALA A 85 -5.89 -4.77 -13.92
CA ALA A 85 -4.74 -4.07 -14.48
C ALA A 85 -4.85 -3.87 -15.98
N GLU A 86 -5.31 -4.89 -16.72
CA GLU A 86 -5.55 -4.80 -18.16
C GLU A 86 -6.60 -3.73 -18.50
N ALA A 87 -7.67 -3.65 -17.70
CA ALA A 87 -8.69 -2.61 -17.81
C ALA A 87 -8.24 -1.22 -17.29
N SER A 88 -7.00 -1.09 -16.80
CA SER A 88 -6.46 0.14 -16.19
C SER A 88 -7.26 0.65 -14.98
N ASP A 89 -7.99 -0.21 -14.27
CA ASP A 89 -8.77 0.15 -13.07
C ASP A 89 -7.88 0.16 -11.81
N LEU A 90 -6.91 1.07 -11.83
CA LEU A 90 -5.99 1.27 -10.70
C LEU A 90 -6.72 1.76 -9.44
N ALA A 91 -7.82 2.48 -9.60
CA ALA A 91 -8.61 2.98 -8.49
C ALA A 91 -9.21 1.81 -7.69
N GLN A 92 -9.76 0.81 -8.38
CA GLN A 92 -10.28 -0.38 -7.74
C GLN A 92 -9.19 -1.21 -7.06
N LEU A 93 -8.03 -1.42 -7.70
CA LEU A 93 -6.88 -2.06 -7.06
C LEU A 93 -6.47 -1.29 -5.79
N GLY A 94 -6.44 0.04 -5.89
CA GLY A 94 -6.28 0.98 -4.78
C GLY A 94 -7.22 0.68 -3.60
N ARG A 95 -8.52 0.61 -3.88
CA ARG A 95 -9.57 0.38 -2.87
C ARG A 95 -9.51 -1.02 -2.26
N ILE A 96 -9.15 -2.03 -3.05
CA ILE A 96 -9.06 -3.41 -2.56
C ILE A 96 -7.91 -3.55 -1.57
N PHE A 97 -6.72 -3.07 -1.96
CA PHE A 97 -5.47 -3.40 -1.27
C PHE A 97 -4.95 -2.30 -0.36
N PHE A 98 -5.14 -1.02 -0.69
CA PHE A 98 -4.43 0.08 -0.03
C PHE A 98 -5.33 1.02 0.77
N SER A 99 -6.35 1.62 0.16
CA SER A 99 -7.20 2.59 0.87
C SER A 99 -8.56 2.74 0.22
N GLY A 100 -9.61 2.78 1.05
CA GLY A 100 -11.00 2.91 0.59
C GLY A 100 -11.38 4.30 0.05
N ASN A 101 -10.55 5.32 0.23
CA ASN A 101 -10.84 6.71 -0.17
C ASN A 101 -10.15 7.14 -1.48
N ILE A 102 -9.61 6.19 -2.23
CA ILE A 102 -9.01 6.46 -3.54
C ILE A 102 -10.13 6.71 -4.53
N LYS A 103 -10.12 7.88 -5.19
CA LYS A 103 -11.08 8.26 -6.22
C LYS A 103 -10.72 7.63 -7.57
N ASP A 104 -11.63 7.67 -8.54
CA ASP A 104 -11.35 7.17 -9.90
C ASP A 104 -10.26 8.00 -10.61
N SER A 105 -10.10 9.27 -10.20
CA SER A 105 -8.97 10.13 -10.59
C SER A 105 -7.63 9.72 -9.96
N LEU A 106 -7.60 8.67 -9.12
CA LEU A 106 -6.46 8.23 -8.30
C LEU A 106 -6.05 9.22 -7.19
N GLU A 107 -6.81 10.29 -7.01
CA GLU A 107 -6.63 11.23 -5.92
C GLU A 107 -7.14 10.63 -4.60
N ARG A 108 -6.51 11.00 -3.49
CA ARG A 108 -6.99 10.66 -2.15
C ARG A 108 -7.97 11.72 -1.69
N GLU A 109 -9.09 11.28 -1.12
CA GLU A 109 -10.05 12.19 -0.53
C GLU A 109 -9.47 12.87 0.72
N THR A 110 -9.74 14.18 0.85
CA THR A 110 -9.41 14.98 2.03
C THR A 110 -10.67 15.42 2.73
N ASP A 111 -10.60 15.60 4.05
CA ASP A 111 -11.65 16.24 4.83
C ASP A 111 -11.70 17.76 4.60
N ALA A 112 -12.60 18.43 5.31
CA ALA A 112 -12.81 19.88 5.21
C ALA A 112 -11.58 20.71 5.60
N ASP A 113 -10.67 20.13 6.40
CA ASP A 113 -9.45 20.77 6.86
C ASP A 113 -8.27 20.50 5.90
N GLY A 114 -8.51 19.80 4.79
CA GLY A 114 -7.49 19.42 3.82
C GLY A 114 -6.62 18.23 4.27
N THR A 115 -6.99 17.55 5.36
CA THR A 115 -6.29 16.36 5.84
C THR A 115 -6.76 15.14 5.06
N VAL A 116 -5.84 14.26 4.67
CA VAL A 116 -6.24 13.05 3.96
C VAL A 116 -7.03 12.11 4.86
N ILE A 117 -8.16 11.65 4.35
CA ILE A 117 -9.00 10.64 4.99
C ILE A 117 -8.29 9.28 4.93
N ASN A 118 -7.99 8.68 6.07
CA ASN A 118 -7.37 7.35 6.12
C ASN A 118 -8.44 6.26 6.20
N ALA A 119 -9.08 5.94 5.07
CA ALA A 119 -10.11 4.91 5.02
C ALA A 119 -9.51 3.51 4.82
N PRO A 120 -9.89 2.49 5.59
CA PRO A 120 -9.34 1.16 5.43
C PRO A 120 -9.67 0.57 4.05
N SER A 121 -8.72 -0.17 3.49
CA SER A 121 -8.91 -0.96 2.27
C SER A 121 -9.99 -2.02 2.46
N LEU A 122 -10.52 -2.57 1.37
CA LEU A 122 -11.52 -3.64 1.43
C LEU A 122 -10.99 -4.84 2.22
N ILE A 123 -9.73 -5.23 1.98
CA ILE A 123 -9.11 -6.36 2.69
C ILE A 123 -9.01 -6.07 4.17
N ALA A 124 -8.56 -4.87 4.56
CA ALA A 124 -8.49 -4.50 5.97
C ALA A 124 -9.87 -4.51 6.64
N LYS A 125 -10.91 -4.01 5.96
CA LYS A 125 -12.30 -4.03 6.45
C LYS A 125 -12.83 -5.44 6.67
N ILE A 126 -12.64 -6.34 5.69
CA ILE A 126 -13.16 -7.71 5.76
C ILE A 126 -12.50 -8.52 6.88
N HIS A 127 -11.24 -8.24 7.19
CA HIS A 127 -10.45 -8.99 8.17
C HIS A 127 -10.30 -8.29 9.52
N ASP A 128 -11.01 -7.17 9.74
CA ASP A 128 -10.92 -6.37 10.96
C ASP A 128 -9.47 -6.01 11.36
N ILE A 129 -8.66 -5.65 10.35
CA ILE A 129 -7.27 -5.26 10.56
C ILE A 129 -7.26 -3.81 11.06
N ASN A 130 -6.46 -3.53 12.11
CA ASN A 130 -6.27 -2.18 12.63
C ASN A 130 -5.44 -1.31 11.68
N PHE A 131 -6.10 -0.88 10.60
CA PHE A 131 -5.52 -0.20 9.46
C PHE A 131 -4.86 1.12 9.84
N SER A 132 -5.60 2.00 10.54
CA SER A 132 -5.12 3.35 10.84
C SER A 132 -3.90 3.30 11.76
N ALA A 133 -3.93 2.48 12.81
CA ALA A 133 -2.77 2.34 13.70
C ALA A 133 -1.55 1.77 12.95
N THR A 134 -1.77 0.80 12.05
CA THR A 134 -0.70 0.23 11.22
C THR A 134 -0.12 1.28 10.29
N LEU A 135 -0.95 2.04 9.58
CA LEU A 135 -0.52 3.10 8.67
C LEU A 135 0.26 4.20 9.40
N PHE A 136 -0.25 4.69 10.52
CA PHE A 136 0.44 5.73 11.30
C PHE A 136 1.79 5.24 11.85
N ARG A 137 1.87 3.99 12.31
CA ARG A 137 3.14 3.39 12.71
C ARG A 137 4.14 3.35 11.56
N LEU A 138 3.72 2.91 10.37
CA LEU A 138 4.58 2.82 9.19
C LEU A 138 5.07 4.18 8.71
N ILE A 139 4.21 5.21 8.71
CA ILE A 139 4.60 6.59 8.41
C ILE A 139 5.68 7.07 9.38
N ARG A 140 5.46 6.85 10.68
CA ARG A 140 6.44 7.22 11.71
C ARG A 140 7.78 6.50 11.52
N GLU A 141 7.76 5.19 11.25
CA GLU A 141 8.97 4.41 10.97
C GLU A 141 9.77 4.97 9.79
N ARG A 142 9.09 5.34 8.69
CA ARG A 142 9.72 5.97 7.53
C ARG A 142 10.33 7.33 7.89
N ASP A 143 9.56 8.19 8.57
CA ASP A 143 10.00 9.53 8.92
C ASP A 143 11.21 9.48 9.89
N GLU A 144 11.23 8.54 10.84
CA GLU A 144 12.38 8.29 11.71
C GLU A 144 13.61 7.81 10.92
N ALA A 145 13.43 6.93 9.94
CA ALA A 145 14.53 6.47 9.08
C ALA A 145 15.11 7.60 8.22
N ASP A 146 14.26 8.44 7.63
CA ASP A 146 14.67 9.60 6.84
C ASP A 146 15.43 10.62 7.67
N GLN A 147 14.97 10.87 8.90
CA GLN A 147 15.67 11.75 9.85
C GLN A 147 17.05 11.22 10.20
N GLN A 148 17.18 9.93 10.49
CA GLN A 148 18.47 9.30 10.77
C GLN A 148 19.42 9.39 9.57
N GLU A 149 18.93 9.19 8.34
CA GLU A 149 19.76 9.32 7.15
C GLU A 149 20.24 10.77 6.95
N ARG A 150 19.36 11.76 7.17
CA ARG A 150 19.72 13.18 7.09
C ARG A 150 20.76 13.56 8.14
N MET A 151 20.61 13.10 9.38
CA MET A 151 21.59 13.32 10.45
C MET A 151 22.96 12.75 10.06
N LYS A 152 23.01 11.49 9.58
CA LYS A 152 24.27 10.87 9.12
C LYS A 152 24.94 11.68 8.00
N LYS A 153 24.17 12.20 7.04
CA LYS A 153 24.70 13.06 5.96
C LYS A 153 25.26 14.37 6.49
N LEU A 154 24.60 15.00 7.46
CA LEU A 154 25.06 16.25 8.08
C LEU A 154 26.35 16.03 8.90
N GLU A 155 26.42 14.97 9.70
CA GLU A 155 27.62 14.58 10.44
C GLU A 155 28.81 14.32 9.51
N ALA A 156 28.58 13.59 8.41
CA ALA A 156 29.60 13.35 7.40
C ALA A 156 30.08 14.65 6.72
N ASN A 157 29.20 15.62 6.49
CA ASN A 157 29.57 16.91 5.91
C ASN A 157 30.31 17.82 6.88
N LEU A 158 29.91 17.85 8.16
CA LEU A 158 30.63 18.59 9.21
C LEU A 158 32.06 18.07 9.37
N SER A 159 32.23 16.74 9.41
CA SER A 159 33.57 16.13 9.48
C SER A 159 34.46 16.50 8.28
N LYS A 160 33.88 16.61 7.06
CA LYS A 160 34.61 17.09 5.88
C LYS A 160 35.01 18.56 5.98
N LEU A 161 34.17 19.41 6.56
CA LEU A 161 34.47 20.83 6.76
C LEU A 161 35.56 21.03 7.82
N GLU A 162 35.54 20.25 8.91
CA GLU A 162 36.56 20.31 9.96
C GLU A 162 37.94 19.82 9.49
N THR A 163 37.96 18.92 8.50
CA THR A 163 39.20 18.39 7.91
C THR A 163 39.68 19.19 6.68
N SER A 164 38.91 20.17 6.22
CA SER A 164 39.29 21.01 5.08
C SER A 164 40.19 22.16 5.53
N PRO A 165 41.41 22.29 4.97
CA PRO A 165 42.33 23.36 5.37
C PRO A 165 41.74 24.73 5.01
N VAL A 166 41.75 25.66 5.99
CA VAL A 166 41.41 27.06 5.76
C VAL A 166 42.44 27.64 4.81
N VAL A 167 42.05 27.90 3.56
CA VAL A 167 42.89 28.64 2.61
C VAL A 167 42.90 30.09 3.07
N GLU A 168 43.92 30.50 3.81
CA GLU A 168 44.19 31.91 4.08
C GLU A 168 44.52 32.60 2.75
N ILE A 169 43.57 33.40 2.25
CA ILE A 169 43.80 34.27 1.11
C ILE A 169 44.72 35.41 1.60
N SER A 170 46.02 35.23 1.40
CA SER A 170 47.01 36.29 1.60
C SER A 170 46.77 37.40 0.57
N LYS A 171 46.67 38.64 1.06
CA LYS A 171 46.42 39.86 0.28
C LYS A 171 47.51 40.21 -0.72
#